data_AF-A0A0R0M0A9-F1
#
_entry.id   AF-A0A0R0M0A9-F1
#
_cell.length_a   1.000
_cell.length_b   1.000
_cell.length_c   1.000
_cell.angle_alpha   90.00
_cell.angle_beta   90.00
_cell.angle_gamma   90.00
#
_symmetry.space_group_name_H-M   'P 1'
#
loop_
_entity.id
_entity.type
_entity.pdbx_description
1 polymer ?
#
loop_
_entity_poly.entity_id
_entity_poly.type
_entity_poly.pdbx_seq_one_letter_code
_entity_poly.pdbx_strand_id
1 'polypeptide(L)'
;EQNENRPTVESKRIKTNQHDIFLSTKYNAYIHSKLKNKSVTNLIADLKAIKNDIEILGMLQANIIDGIALTKLFYYLKKIIINNENMPTETEFGDLIFKYRQNATEILTKDKNFITQHSFEPIVGSGIDSAIIHYRPHEKVISNEKVLLLDTGGQYIFGTTDITRTLHLGSYDFESQDTSKDNQSKRTSKDIKSKTTSKDIKLKGTSKDKQSKDTSKLKDTSNDKQSKDTLKDTPCPRDMFKKYFTLVLQGLLRSSRLTSTKKAFHKLFTDIARLPLFDYFYDYPHGTSHGVGHSNNVHENDAFNDGAQIRNVISLEPGAYFPDKFGIRIENCVVTVLKNIENDNFLTTMQLTFVPLQRDLIIKNMLDQKEKETLNEYNRNVYDFLNQYLTNEEREWLKEETAIIE
;
A
#
# COMPACT_ATOMS: atom_id res chain seq x y z
N GLU A 1 12.19 -15.46 -34.12
CA GLU A 1 13.49 -15.54 -34.81
C GLU A 1 14.39 -14.41 -34.30
N GLN A 2 15.64 -14.78 -34.03
CA GLN A 2 16.84 -13.96 -33.79
C GLN A 2 16.68 -12.53 -33.23
N ASN A 3 17.01 -12.39 -31.94
CA ASN A 3 17.87 -11.30 -31.50
C ASN A 3 18.66 -11.72 -30.26
N GLU A 4 19.88 -12.22 -30.49
CA GLU A 4 20.90 -12.53 -29.50
C GLU A 4 21.51 -11.27 -28.88
N ASN A 5 20.68 -10.38 -28.33
CA ASN A 5 21.15 -9.30 -27.46
C ASN A 5 20.73 -9.61 -26.02
N ARG A 6 21.28 -10.70 -25.46
CA ARG A 6 21.46 -10.74 -24.00
C ARG A 6 22.37 -9.55 -23.67
N PRO A 7 21.96 -8.62 -22.79
CA PRO A 7 22.92 -7.66 -22.28
C PRO A 7 24.03 -8.49 -21.63
N THR A 8 25.21 -8.49 -22.24
CA THR A 8 26.43 -8.90 -21.58
C THR A 8 26.55 -7.94 -20.42
N VAL A 9 26.18 -8.40 -19.23
CA VAL A 9 26.66 -7.80 -18.00
C VAL A 9 28.16 -7.97 -18.11
N GLU A 10 28.86 -6.92 -18.57
CA GLU A 10 30.29 -6.80 -18.35
C GLU A 10 30.43 -6.98 -16.85
N SER A 11 30.84 -8.18 -16.44
CA SER A 11 31.10 -8.47 -15.06
C SER A 11 32.23 -7.52 -14.70
N LYS A 12 31.92 -6.41 -14.04
CA LYS A 12 32.93 -5.57 -13.40
C LYS A 12 33.62 -6.49 -12.41
N ARG A 13 34.71 -7.13 -12.84
CA ARG A 13 35.59 -7.88 -11.95
C ARG A 13 36.04 -6.86 -10.94
N ILE A 14 35.56 -7.01 -9.70
CA ILE A 14 36.06 -6.24 -8.58
C ILE A 14 37.57 -6.47 -8.59
N LYS A 15 38.36 -5.40 -8.72
CA LYS A 15 39.82 -5.50 -8.58
C LYS A 15 40.08 -5.91 -7.14
N THR A 16 40.27 -7.20 -6.91
CA THR A 16 40.57 -7.74 -5.59
C THR A 16 42.07 -7.64 -5.37
N ASN A 17 42.49 -7.05 -4.25
CA ASN A 17 43.75 -7.48 -3.67
C ASN A 17 43.54 -8.88 -3.09
N GLN A 18 44.58 -9.70 -3.05
CA GLN A 18 44.52 -11.14 -2.76
C GLN A 18 43.96 -11.51 -1.36
N HIS A 19 43.57 -10.53 -0.53
CA HIS A 19 43.20 -10.68 0.89
C HIS A 19 42.00 -9.83 1.37
N ASP A 20 41.18 -9.24 0.50
CA ASP A 20 40.04 -8.42 0.95
C ASP A 20 38.81 -9.29 1.32
N ILE A 21 38.35 -9.21 2.57
CA ILE A 21 37.09 -9.83 3.00
C ILE A 21 35.94 -8.87 2.69
N PHE A 22 34.99 -9.29 1.86
CA PHE A 22 33.79 -8.50 1.57
C PHE A 22 32.64 -8.86 2.51
N LEU A 23 32.12 -7.88 3.24
CA LEU A 23 31.00 -8.03 4.14
C LEU A 23 29.78 -7.30 3.60
N SER A 24 28.59 -7.86 3.83
CA SER A 24 27.33 -7.16 3.63
C SER A 24 27.29 -5.87 4.44
N THR A 25 26.56 -4.84 4.00
CA THR A 25 26.26 -3.66 4.84
C THR A 25 25.54 -3.99 6.15
N LYS A 26 24.90 -5.16 6.27
CA LYS A 26 24.12 -5.59 7.46
C LYS A 26 24.87 -6.58 8.38
N TYR A 27 26.18 -6.75 8.22
CA TYR A 27 26.99 -7.56 9.13
C TYR A 27 26.92 -7.09 10.59
N ASN A 28 26.95 -8.03 11.53
CA ASN A 28 26.82 -7.71 12.95
C ASN A 28 28.13 -7.18 13.58
N ALA A 29 28.01 -6.50 14.73
CA ALA A 29 29.13 -5.92 15.46
C ALA A 29 30.19 -6.95 15.88
N TYR A 30 29.77 -8.20 16.13
CA TYR A 30 30.71 -9.27 16.46
C TYR A 30 31.65 -9.58 15.29
N ILE A 31 31.10 -9.84 14.10
CA ILE A 31 31.86 -10.04 12.86
C ILE A 31 32.75 -8.82 12.59
N HIS A 32 32.22 -7.60 12.76
CA HIS A 32 32.98 -6.37 12.62
C HIS A 32 34.23 -6.36 13.52
N SER A 33 34.08 -6.77 14.79
CA SER A 33 35.16 -6.77 15.77
C SER A 33 36.24 -7.82 15.50
N LYS A 34 35.90 -8.92 14.83
CA LYS A 34 36.81 -10.06 14.62
C LYS A 34 37.62 -9.97 13.33
N LEU A 35 37.06 -9.35 12.30
CA LEU A 35 37.68 -9.32 10.97
C LEU A 35 38.49 -8.04 10.74
N LYS A 36 39.77 -8.21 10.39
CA LYS A 36 40.67 -7.16 9.87
C LYS A 36 40.65 -7.19 8.34
N ASN A 37 41.04 -6.10 7.68
CA ASN A 37 41.11 -5.97 6.21
C ASN A 37 39.79 -6.37 5.51
N LYS A 38 38.73 -5.63 5.84
CA LYS A 38 37.37 -5.86 5.34
C LYS A 38 36.87 -4.67 4.53
N SER A 39 36.10 -4.97 3.49
CA SER A 39 35.38 -4.00 2.65
C SER A 39 33.89 -4.29 2.72
N VAL A 40 33.06 -3.24 2.72
CA VAL A 40 31.60 -3.41 2.73
C VAL A 40 31.08 -3.39 1.30
N THR A 41 30.16 -4.29 0.97
CA THR A 41 29.54 -4.40 -0.36
C THR A 41 28.06 -4.74 -0.26
N ASN A 42 27.30 -4.35 -1.28
CA ASN A 42 25.90 -4.73 -1.49
C ASN A 42 25.72 -5.56 -2.77
N LEU A 43 26.79 -6.10 -3.36
CA LEU A 43 26.78 -6.77 -4.66
C LEU A 43 25.59 -7.74 -4.86
N ILE A 44 25.34 -8.64 -3.91
CA ILE A 44 24.24 -9.60 -4.02
C ILE A 44 22.88 -8.91 -3.95
N ALA A 45 22.74 -7.87 -3.14
CA ALA A 45 21.52 -7.07 -3.06
C ALA A 45 21.25 -6.34 -4.38
N ASP A 46 22.28 -5.73 -4.98
CA ASP A 46 22.18 -5.00 -6.25
C ASP A 46 21.86 -5.95 -7.41
N LEU A 47 22.45 -7.15 -7.42
CA LEU A 47 22.19 -8.18 -8.43
C LEU A 47 20.76 -8.71 -8.36
N LYS A 48 20.28 -9.10 -7.18
CA LYS A 48 18.94 -9.69 -7.03
C LYS A 48 17.78 -8.69 -7.15
N ALA A 49 18.08 -7.39 -7.02
CA ALA A 49 17.11 -6.35 -7.28
C ALA A 49 16.73 -6.26 -8.77
N ILE A 50 17.61 -6.69 -9.68
CA ILE A 50 17.37 -6.73 -11.12
C ILE A 50 16.94 -8.14 -11.50
N LYS A 51 15.63 -8.35 -11.66
CA LYS A 51 15.09 -9.67 -11.98
C LYS A 51 15.42 -10.05 -13.43
N ASN A 52 15.71 -11.31 -13.67
CA ASN A 52 15.76 -11.85 -15.03
C ASN A 52 14.34 -12.16 -15.54
N ASP A 53 14.23 -12.53 -16.82
CA ASP A 53 12.92 -12.72 -17.46
C ASP A 53 12.14 -13.90 -16.84
N ILE A 54 12.81 -14.96 -16.40
CA ILE A 54 12.17 -16.10 -15.72
C ILE A 54 11.66 -15.71 -14.34
N GLU A 55 12.42 -14.91 -13.59
CA GLU A 55 12.00 -14.40 -12.29
C GLU A 55 10.76 -13.50 -12.42
N ILE A 56 10.73 -12.62 -13.43
CA ILE A 56 9.55 -11.76 -13.69
C ILE A 56 8.33 -12.61 -14.06
N LEU A 57 8.49 -13.63 -14.90
CA LEU A 57 7.39 -14.53 -15.26
C LEU A 57 6.86 -15.30 -14.04
N GLY A 58 7.74 -15.76 -13.16
CA GLY A 58 7.36 -16.37 -11.90
C GLY A 58 6.57 -15.41 -11.00
N MET A 59 7.07 -14.19 -10.81
CA MET A 59 6.36 -13.17 -10.02
C MET A 59 5.02 -12.77 -10.64
N LEU A 60 4.91 -12.71 -11.97
CA LEU A 60 3.65 -12.50 -12.67
C LEU A 60 2.67 -13.64 -12.37
N GLN A 61 3.12 -14.90 -12.46
CA GLN A 61 2.30 -16.06 -12.15
C GLN A 61 1.83 -16.07 -10.69
N ALA A 62 2.71 -15.70 -9.74
CA ALA A 62 2.36 -15.55 -8.33
C ALA A 62 1.27 -14.49 -8.12
N ASN A 63 1.37 -13.34 -8.78
CA ASN A 63 0.36 -12.29 -8.69
C ASN A 63 -0.97 -12.66 -9.38
N ILE A 64 -0.96 -13.48 -10.43
CA ILE A 64 -2.19 -14.03 -11.02
C ILE A 64 -2.89 -14.96 -10.03
N ILE A 65 -2.14 -15.83 -9.35
CA ILE A 65 -2.70 -16.72 -8.31
C ILE A 65 -3.34 -15.89 -7.19
N ASP A 66 -2.66 -14.84 -6.72
CA ASP A 66 -3.23 -13.91 -5.73
C ASP A 66 -4.47 -13.19 -6.24
N GLY A 67 -4.47 -12.81 -7.52
CA GLY A 67 -5.63 -12.26 -8.21
C GLY A 67 -6.85 -13.16 -8.15
N ILE A 68 -6.66 -14.45 -8.49
CA ILE A 68 -7.72 -15.47 -8.41
C ILE A 68 -8.20 -15.63 -6.96
N ALA A 69 -7.26 -15.77 -6.02
CA ALA A 69 -7.55 -16.01 -4.61
C ALA A 69 -8.38 -14.87 -3.99
N LEU A 70 -7.92 -13.62 -4.13
CA LEU A 70 -8.56 -12.46 -3.55
C LEU A 70 -9.89 -12.14 -4.24
N THR A 71 -10.00 -12.32 -5.56
CA THR A 71 -11.26 -12.15 -6.28
C THR A 71 -12.33 -13.13 -5.77
N LYS A 72 -11.99 -14.42 -5.67
CA LYS A 72 -12.90 -15.44 -5.13
C LYS A 72 -13.26 -15.17 -3.67
N LEU A 73 -12.32 -14.68 -2.86
CA LEU A 73 -12.55 -14.35 -1.46
C LEU A 73 -13.46 -13.12 -1.29
N PHE A 74 -13.29 -12.08 -2.11
CA PHE A 74 -14.15 -10.89 -2.08
C PHE A 74 -15.57 -11.23 -2.54
N TYR A 75 -15.70 -12.10 -3.55
CA TYR A 75 -17.00 -12.64 -3.94
C TYR A 75 -17.66 -13.44 -2.80
N TYR A 76 -16.89 -14.26 -2.08
CA TYR A 76 -17.37 -14.99 -0.92
C TYR A 76 -17.85 -14.08 0.20
N LEU A 77 -17.12 -13.00 0.52
CA LEU A 77 -17.58 -11.98 1.47
C LEU A 77 -18.93 -11.37 1.05
N LYS A 78 -19.10 -11.04 -0.23
CA LYS A 78 -20.38 -10.56 -0.77
C LYS A 78 -21.51 -11.57 -0.54
N LYS A 79 -21.25 -12.87 -0.71
CA LYS A 79 -22.24 -13.93 -0.47
C LYS A 79 -22.61 -14.08 1.01
N ILE A 80 -21.64 -14.03 1.93
CA ILE A 80 -21.90 -14.05 3.38
C ILE A 80 -22.92 -12.94 3.72
N ILE A 81 -22.68 -11.73 3.22
CA ILE A 81 -23.50 -10.56 3.54
C ILE A 81 -24.90 -10.69 2.94
N ILE A 82 -25.01 -11.07 1.66
CA ILE A 82 -26.32 -11.26 0.99
C ILE A 82 -27.16 -12.34 1.69
N ASN A 83 -26.51 -13.42 2.13
CA ASN A 83 -27.17 -14.54 2.79
C ASN A 83 -27.41 -14.31 4.29
N ASN A 84 -26.96 -13.17 4.84
CA ASN A 84 -26.98 -12.87 6.27
C ASN A 84 -26.31 -13.97 7.12
N GLU A 85 -25.19 -14.49 6.63
CA GLU A 85 -24.34 -15.46 7.32
C GLU A 85 -23.41 -14.76 8.33
N ASN A 86 -22.80 -15.53 9.24
CA ASN A 86 -21.87 -14.99 10.23
C ASN A 86 -20.58 -14.50 9.55
N MET A 87 -20.22 -13.24 9.83
CA MET A 87 -18.94 -12.68 9.43
C MET A 87 -17.80 -13.34 10.21
N PRO A 88 -16.65 -13.62 9.57
CA PRO A 88 -15.48 -14.15 10.25
C PRO A 88 -14.83 -13.10 11.16
N THR A 89 -14.02 -13.54 12.12
CA THR A 89 -13.09 -12.68 12.83
C THR A 89 -11.93 -12.23 11.93
N GLU A 90 -11.21 -11.19 12.33
CA GLU A 90 -10.02 -10.73 11.59
C GLU A 90 -8.95 -11.84 11.47
N THR A 91 -8.74 -12.62 12.54
CA THR A 91 -7.85 -13.80 12.52
C THR A 91 -8.37 -14.87 11.55
N GLU A 92 -9.64 -15.27 11.67
CA GLU A 92 -10.26 -16.28 10.79
C GLU A 92 -10.19 -15.86 9.32
N PHE A 93 -10.32 -14.56 9.05
CA PHE A 93 -10.20 -14.03 7.70
C PHE A 93 -8.76 -14.11 7.17
N GLY A 94 -7.74 -13.92 8.02
CA GLY A 94 -6.35 -14.19 7.69
C GLY A 94 -6.12 -15.65 7.23
N ASP A 95 -6.70 -16.61 7.95
CA ASP A 95 -6.64 -18.04 7.58
C ASP A 95 -7.40 -18.34 6.27
N LEU A 96 -8.56 -17.70 6.07
CA LEU A 96 -9.31 -17.81 4.82
C LEU A 96 -8.49 -17.31 3.63
N ILE A 97 -7.77 -16.19 3.76
CA ILE A 97 -6.89 -15.69 2.69
C ILE A 97 -5.88 -16.76 2.27
N PHE A 98 -5.22 -17.43 3.23
CA PHE A 98 -4.27 -18.49 2.90
C PHE A 98 -4.92 -19.67 2.18
N LYS A 99 -6.09 -20.11 2.67
CA LYS A 99 -6.86 -21.20 2.06
C LYS A 99 -7.25 -20.89 0.61
N TYR A 100 -7.68 -19.66 0.34
CA TYR A 100 -8.01 -19.24 -1.02
C TYR A 100 -6.77 -19.17 -1.93
N ARG A 101 -5.62 -18.75 -1.40
CA ARG A 101 -4.34 -18.82 -2.13
C ARG A 101 -3.92 -20.25 -2.44
N GLN A 102 -4.08 -21.20 -1.52
CA GLN A 102 -3.82 -22.62 -1.77
C GLN A 102 -4.71 -23.17 -2.90
N ASN A 103 -6.01 -22.88 -2.85
CA ASN A 103 -6.96 -23.31 -3.88
C ASN A 103 -6.62 -22.69 -5.25
N ALA A 104 -6.31 -21.39 -5.30
CA ALA A 104 -5.92 -20.70 -6.53
C ALA A 104 -4.60 -21.25 -7.09
N THR A 105 -3.66 -21.61 -6.21
CA THR A 105 -2.42 -22.27 -6.59
C THR A 105 -2.72 -23.61 -7.26
N GLU A 106 -3.53 -24.46 -6.63
CA GLU A 106 -3.95 -25.76 -7.19
C GLU A 106 -4.63 -25.62 -8.55
N ILE A 107 -5.51 -24.61 -8.73
CA ILE A 107 -6.17 -24.33 -10.01
C ILE A 107 -5.15 -24.07 -11.12
N LEU A 108 -4.14 -23.25 -10.85
CA LEU A 108 -3.20 -22.79 -11.88
C LEU A 108 -2.03 -23.76 -12.10
N THR A 109 -1.54 -24.39 -11.03
CA THR A 109 -0.30 -25.18 -11.05
C THR A 109 -0.53 -26.68 -10.96
N LYS A 110 -1.75 -27.11 -10.56
CA LYS A 110 -2.09 -28.50 -10.18
C LYS A 110 -1.35 -29.01 -8.94
N ASP A 111 -0.70 -28.11 -8.18
CA ASP A 111 -0.03 -28.43 -6.92
C ASP A 111 -0.13 -27.25 -5.93
N LYS A 112 -0.99 -27.40 -4.92
CA LYS A 112 -1.17 -26.39 -3.87
C LYS A 112 0.09 -26.13 -3.04
N ASN A 113 1.09 -27.01 -3.06
CA ASN A 113 2.31 -26.85 -2.26
C ASN A 113 3.29 -25.84 -2.88
N PHE A 114 2.97 -25.26 -4.03
CA PHE A 114 3.76 -24.18 -4.62
C PHE A 114 3.59 -22.85 -3.89
N ILE A 115 2.54 -22.69 -3.07
CA ILE A 115 2.51 -21.67 -2.00
C ILE A 115 2.98 -22.31 -0.70
N THR A 116 3.96 -21.70 -0.06
CA THR A 116 4.61 -22.26 1.14
C THR A 116 4.09 -21.62 2.43
N GLN A 117 3.80 -20.33 2.40
CA GLN A 117 3.38 -19.54 3.56
C GLN A 117 2.88 -18.15 3.10
N HIS A 118 2.39 -17.35 4.05
CA HIS A 118 2.28 -15.91 3.82
C HIS A 118 3.68 -15.28 3.68
N SER A 119 3.79 -14.21 2.87
CA SER A 119 5.04 -13.42 2.76
C SER A 119 5.32 -12.56 3.99
N PHE A 120 4.28 -12.24 4.76
CA PHE A 120 4.30 -11.61 6.07
C PHE A 120 2.97 -11.91 6.78
N GLU A 121 2.86 -11.56 8.06
CA GLU A 121 1.62 -11.76 8.82
C GLU A 121 0.49 -10.87 8.24
N PRO A 122 -0.64 -11.45 7.80
CA PRO A 122 -1.73 -10.67 7.22
C PRO A 122 -2.21 -9.55 8.14
N ILE A 123 -2.39 -8.36 7.58
CA ILE A 123 -3.04 -7.24 8.25
C ILE A 123 -4.50 -7.25 7.80
N VAL A 124 -5.40 -7.50 8.74
CA VAL A 124 -6.86 -7.50 8.54
C VAL A 124 -7.45 -6.57 9.58
N GLY A 125 -7.75 -5.33 9.20
CA GLY A 125 -8.26 -4.31 10.13
C GLY A 125 -9.66 -3.85 9.76
N SER A 126 -10.64 -4.02 10.66
CA SER A 126 -12.02 -3.57 10.48
C SER A 126 -12.32 -2.28 11.28
N GLY A 127 -12.92 -1.29 10.62
CA GLY A 127 -13.25 -0.01 11.24
C GLY A 127 -12.00 0.75 11.66
N ILE A 128 -11.92 1.19 12.92
CA ILE A 128 -10.79 1.96 13.45
C ILE A 128 -9.44 1.22 13.34
N ASP A 129 -9.45 -0.11 13.33
CA ASP A 129 -8.22 -0.91 13.26
C ASP A 129 -7.52 -0.78 11.91
N SER A 130 -8.27 -0.46 10.85
CA SER A 130 -7.69 -0.13 9.54
C SER A 130 -6.81 1.12 9.56
N ALA A 131 -6.95 2.01 10.57
CA ALA A 131 -6.11 3.19 10.73
C ALA A 131 -4.72 2.88 11.31
N ILE A 132 -4.49 1.66 11.83
CA ILE A 132 -3.22 1.25 12.41
C ILE A 132 -2.40 0.56 11.31
N ILE A 133 -1.32 1.22 10.86
CA ILE A 133 -0.56 0.81 9.65
C ILE A 133 -0.02 -0.63 9.75
N HIS A 134 0.57 -0.99 10.90
CA HIS A 134 1.05 -2.34 11.20
C HIS A 134 0.13 -3.04 12.20
N TYR A 135 -1.18 -2.97 11.97
CA TYR A 135 -2.17 -3.66 12.80
C TYR A 135 -1.94 -5.18 12.77
N ARG A 136 -2.26 -5.83 13.89
CA ARG A 136 -2.26 -7.30 13.99
C ARG A 136 -3.69 -7.75 14.24
N PRO A 137 -4.24 -8.67 13.43
CA PRO A 137 -5.56 -9.22 13.62
C PRO A 137 -5.80 -9.74 15.03
N HIS A 138 -7.02 -9.56 15.52
CA HIS A 138 -7.50 -10.12 16.78
C HIS A 138 -8.78 -10.94 16.56
N GLU A 139 -9.24 -11.63 17.61
CA GLU A 139 -10.54 -12.34 17.63
C GLU A 139 -11.72 -11.36 17.71
N LYS A 140 -11.80 -10.45 16.73
CA LYS A 140 -12.83 -9.44 16.56
C LYS A 140 -13.57 -9.73 15.26
N VAL A 141 -14.90 -9.85 15.33
CA VAL A 141 -15.76 -10.05 14.16
C VAL A 141 -15.65 -8.86 13.20
N ILE A 142 -15.43 -9.14 11.93
CA ILE A 142 -15.40 -8.12 10.88
C ILE A 142 -16.81 -7.53 10.73
N SER A 143 -16.90 -6.20 10.80
CA SER A 143 -18.16 -5.50 10.59
C SER A 143 -18.43 -5.34 9.09
N ASN A 144 -19.63 -5.70 8.66
CA ASN A 144 -20.10 -5.38 7.31
C ASN A 144 -20.45 -3.89 7.16
N GLU A 145 -20.62 -3.11 8.23
CA GLU A 145 -20.96 -1.67 8.15
C GLU A 145 -19.75 -0.74 8.12
N LYS A 146 -18.53 -1.30 8.20
CA LYS A 146 -17.28 -0.54 8.32
C LYS A 146 -16.32 -0.86 7.19
N VAL A 147 -15.29 -0.04 7.10
CA VAL A 147 -14.11 -0.32 6.27
C VAL A 147 -13.47 -1.64 6.69
N LEU A 148 -12.92 -2.36 5.71
CA LEU A 148 -12.03 -3.50 5.89
C LEU A 148 -10.76 -3.24 5.08
N LEU A 149 -9.63 -3.11 5.75
CA LEU A 149 -8.31 -3.02 5.11
C LEU A 149 -7.63 -4.38 5.19
N LEU A 150 -7.18 -4.87 4.04
CA LEU A 150 -6.53 -6.15 3.85
C LEU A 150 -5.17 -5.91 3.23
N ASP A 151 -4.10 -6.05 3.99
CA ASP A 151 -2.74 -6.03 3.47
C ASP A 151 -2.09 -7.39 3.70
N THR A 152 -1.86 -8.10 2.60
CA THR A 152 -1.49 -9.50 2.62
C THR A 152 -0.63 -9.90 1.42
N GLY A 153 0.21 -10.91 1.61
CA GLY A 153 0.96 -11.52 0.52
C GLY A 153 1.23 -13.01 0.72
N GLY A 154 1.68 -13.68 -0.34
CA GLY A 154 2.02 -15.09 -0.39
C GLY A 154 3.48 -15.31 -0.80
N GLN A 155 4.09 -16.36 -0.25
CA GLN A 155 5.35 -16.91 -0.73
C GLN A 155 5.06 -18.09 -1.63
N TYR A 156 5.44 -17.94 -2.89
CA TYR A 156 5.42 -18.99 -3.89
C TYR A 156 6.84 -19.43 -4.18
N ILE A 157 7.03 -20.68 -4.60
CA ILE A 157 8.37 -21.16 -4.98
C ILE A 157 8.99 -20.36 -6.14
N PHE A 158 8.15 -19.66 -6.92
CA PHE A 158 8.50 -18.85 -8.08
C PHE A 158 8.17 -17.36 -7.92
N GLY A 159 7.84 -16.87 -6.72
CA GLY A 159 7.57 -15.44 -6.55
C GLY A 159 7.09 -15.07 -5.16
N THR A 160 7.14 -13.78 -4.86
CA THR A 160 6.59 -13.19 -3.63
C THR A 160 5.57 -12.13 -4.04
N THR A 161 4.43 -12.10 -3.35
CA THR A 161 3.40 -11.07 -3.55
C THR A 161 3.27 -10.18 -2.33
N ASP A 162 2.80 -8.96 -2.60
CA ASP A 162 2.47 -7.94 -1.60
C ASP A 162 1.30 -7.10 -2.15
N ILE A 163 0.16 -7.14 -1.46
CA ILE A 163 -1.10 -6.59 -1.98
C ILE A 163 -1.95 -6.09 -0.83
N THR A 164 -2.27 -4.80 -0.91
CA THR A 164 -3.28 -4.16 -0.08
C THR A 164 -4.54 -3.79 -0.86
N ARG A 165 -5.73 -4.14 -0.33
CA ARG A 165 -7.03 -3.63 -0.76
C ARG A 165 -7.80 -3.09 0.43
N THR A 166 -8.45 -1.94 0.22
CA THR A 166 -9.41 -1.37 1.17
C THR A 166 -10.81 -1.55 0.62
N LEU A 167 -11.69 -2.16 1.40
CA LEU A 167 -13.07 -2.47 1.06
C LEU A 167 -14.04 -1.78 2.03
N HIS A 168 -15.30 -1.69 1.64
CA HIS A 168 -16.44 -1.38 2.48
C HIS A 168 -17.57 -2.35 2.13
N LEU A 169 -18.00 -3.14 3.10
CA LEU A 169 -18.83 -4.33 2.85
C LEU A 169 -20.34 -4.08 2.92
N GLY A 170 -20.77 -2.93 3.44
CA GLY A 170 -22.16 -2.64 3.77
C GLY A 170 -22.90 -1.86 2.70
N SER A 171 -24.22 -1.70 2.89
CA SER A 171 -25.02 -0.88 1.98
C SER A 171 -24.57 0.58 2.02
N TYR A 172 -24.53 1.15 0.82
CA TYR A 172 -24.17 2.53 0.55
C TYR A 172 -25.38 3.48 0.67
N ASP A 173 -26.49 3.05 1.25
CA ASP A 173 -27.73 3.81 1.29
C ASP A 173 -28.04 4.26 2.71
N PHE A 174 -27.41 5.35 3.11
CA PHE A 174 -27.95 6.24 4.13
C PHE A 174 -27.76 7.66 3.62
N GLU A 175 -28.85 8.26 3.13
CA GLU A 175 -28.95 9.71 3.04
C GLU A 175 -28.59 10.31 4.40
N SER A 176 -27.81 11.37 4.38
CA SER A 176 -27.43 12.15 5.55
C SER A 176 -28.69 12.58 6.33
N GLN A 177 -29.09 11.81 7.33
CA GLN A 177 -29.95 12.32 8.40
C GLN A 177 -29.10 13.13 9.37
N ASP A 178 -28.52 14.22 8.88
CA ASP A 178 -28.19 15.35 9.73
C ASP A 178 -29.30 16.40 9.54
N THR A 179 -30.42 16.16 10.21
CA THR A 179 -31.42 17.20 10.48
C THR A 179 -31.35 17.57 11.96
N SER A 180 -30.17 18.00 12.42
CA SER A 180 -30.06 18.68 13.70
C SER A 180 -30.22 20.20 13.51
N LYS A 181 -31.49 20.60 13.50
CA LYS A 181 -32.05 21.91 13.87
C LYS A 181 -31.04 23.01 14.25
N ASP A 182 -30.62 23.81 13.27
CA ASP A 182 -30.09 25.15 13.54
C ASP A 182 -31.25 26.09 13.89
N ASN A 183 -31.48 26.25 15.20
CA ASN A 183 -32.27 27.35 15.74
C ASN A 183 -31.53 28.66 15.45
N GLN A 184 -31.99 29.38 14.43
CA GLN A 184 -31.69 30.80 14.24
C GLN A 184 -32.10 31.59 15.49
N SER A 185 -31.14 31.88 16.37
CA SER A 185 -31.29 33.00 17.30
C SER A 185 -30.89 34.27 16.57
N LYS A 186 -31.91 35.06 16.22
CA LYS A 186 -31.76 36.47 15.84
C LYS A 186 -31.07 37.22 16.98
N ARG A 187 -29.87 37.76 16.72
CA ARG A 187 -29.37 38.94 17.42
C ARG A 187 -28.99 40.00 16.40
N THR A 188 -29.86 40.99 16.30
CA THR A 188 -29.63 42.29 15.69
C THR A 188 -28.87 43.19 16.66
N SER A 189 -27.80 43.84 16.19
CA SER A 189 -27.39 45.24 16.47
C SER A 189 -25.99 45.44 15.88
N LYS A 190 -25.87 46.12 14.73
CA LYS A 190 -25.64 47.57 14.56
C LYS A 190 -24.28 48.06 15.10
N ASP A 191 -23.45 48.44 14.12
CA ASP A 191 -22.54 49.59 14.07
C ASP A 191 -21.47 49.76 15.15
N ILE A 192 -20.21 49.83 14.72
CA ILE A 192 -19.32 50.99 14.89
C ILE A 192 -18.17 50.92 13.87
N LYS A 193 -17.97 52.04 13.16
CA LYS A 193 -16.91 52.31 12.19
C LYS A 193 -15.57 52.65 12.86
N SER A 194 -14.50 52.30 12.14
CA SER A 194 -13.19 52.98 12.02
C SER A 194 -12.32 53.20 13.26
N LYS A 195 -11.07 52.70 13.20
CA LYS A 195 -9.86 53.54 13.07
C LYS A 195 -8.60 52.71 12.89
N THR A 196 -7.85 53.06 11.86
CA THR A 196 -6.46 52.71 11.54
C THR A 196 -5.52 53.12 12.68
N THR A 197 -4.50 52.32 12.97
CA THR A 197 -3.09 52.78 13.05
C THR A 197 -2.13 51.61 13.16
N SER A 198 -1.15 51.63 12.26
CA SER A 198 0.07 50.85 12.24
C SER A 198 0.92 51.05 13.50
N LYS A 199 1.63 50.01 13.96
CA LYS A 199 2.92 50.12 14.67
C LYS A 199 3.64 48.77 14.76
N ASP A 200 4.64 48.62 13.90
CA ASP A 200 5.98 48.08 14.13
C ASP A 200 6.19 46.96 15.16
N ILE A 201 6.46 45.77 14.62
CA ILE A 201 7.10 44.65 15.32
C ILE A 201 8.60 44.95 15.40
N LYS A 202 9.11 45.16 16.62
CA LYS A 202 10.56 45.13 16.92
C LYS A 202 10.93 43.78 17.54
N LEU A 203 11.67 42.99 16.77
CA LEU A 203 12.45 41.86 17.24
C LEU A 203 13.62 42.34 18.11
N LYS A 204 13.77 41.75 19.30
CA LYS A 204 15.06 41.61 20.00
C LYS A 204 15.06 40.25 20.71
N GLY A 205 15.98 39.37 20.29
CA GLY A 205 16.35 38.20 21.05
C GLY A 205 17.36 38.55 22.15
N THR A 206 17.56 37.62 23.09
CA THR A 206 18.87 37.15 23.59
C THR A 206 18.66 36.03 24.62
N SER A 207 19.09 34.82 24.23
CA SER A 207 19.98 33.88 24.91
C SER A 207 19.89 33.56 26.43
N LYS A 208 19.96 32.23 26.66
CA LYS A 208 20.77 31.47 27.63
C LYS A 208 20.18 31.08 29.00
N ASP A 209 19.94 29.77 29.09
CA ASP A 209 20.44 28.79 30.05
C ASP A 209 20.47 29.15 31.55
N LYS A 210 19.78 28.31 32.33
CA LYS A 210 20.34 27.71 33.55
C LYS A 210 19.62 26.42 33.91
N GLN A 211 20.41 25.35 34.01
CA GLN A 211 20.08 24.10 34.67
C GLN A 211 19.83 24.32 36.16
N SER A 212 18.85 23.60 36.73
CA SER A 212 18.93 23.11 38.10
C SER A 212 18.27 21.75 38.20
N LYS A 213 19.07 20.75 38.57
CA LYS A 213 18.62 19.47 39.12
C LYS A 213 17.86 19.74 40.41
N ASP A 214 16.72 19.09 40.61
CA ASP A 214 16.39 18.66 41.96
C ASP A 214 15.60 17.36 41.96
N THR A 215 16.02 16.49 42.86
CA THR A 215 15.53 15.14 43.09
C THR A 215 14.52 15.17 44.23
N SER A 216 13.34 14.60 44.03
CA SER A 216 12.55 14.10 45.16
C SER A 216 11.64 12.95 44.75
N LYS A 217 11.95 11.78 45.33
CA LYS A 217 11.03 10.65 45.51
C LYS A 217 9.74 11.14 46.16
N LEU A 218 8.59 10.79 45.59
CA LEU A 218 7.34 10.66 46.33
C LEU A 218 6.65 9.37 45.92
N LYS A 219 6.17 8.67 46.94
CA LYS A 219 5.65 7.33 46.91
C LYS A 219 4.26 7.30 46.28
N ASP A 220 4.11 6.28 45.46
CA ASP A 220 2.90 5.55 45.12
C ASP A 220 1.91 5.47 46.30
N THR A 221 0.67 5.93 46.09
CA THR A 221 -0.58 5.40 46.67
C THR A 221 -1.75 6.26 46.20
N SER A 222 -2.47 5.80 45.18
CA SER A 222 -3.92 5.93 45.14
C SER A 222 -4.48 5.05 44.01
N ASN A 223 -5.20 4.01 44.44
CA ASN A 223 -6.19 3.31 43.63
C ASN A 223 -7.05 4.32 42.88
N ASP A 224 -7.00 4.32 41.55
CA ASP A 224 -8.11 4.80 40.75
C ASP A 224 -8.52 3.72 39.76
N LYS A 225 -9.78 3.33 39.91
CA LYS A 225 -10.47 2.34 39.09
C LYS A 225 -10.37 2.79 37.63
N GLN A 226 -9.73 1.97 36.81
CA GLN A 226 -9.79 2.04 35.36
C GLN A 226 -11.27 1.99 34.92
N SER A 227 -11.86 3.14 34.65
CA SER A 227 -13.05 3.22 33.80
C SER A 227 -12.61 2.87 32.39
N LYS A 228 -12.98 1.65 31.95
CA LYS A 228 -13.04 1.31 30.54
C LYS A 228 -14.11 2.19 29.89
N ASP A 229 -13.76 3.43 29.59
CA ASP A 229 -14.51 4.21 28.62
C ASP A 229 -14.24 3.57 27.25
N THR A 230 -15.19 2.74 26.83
CA THR A 230 -15.36 2.35 25.44
C THR A 230 -15.44 3.63 24.61
N LEU A 231 -14.34 3.99 23.95
CA LEU A 231 -14.31 5.01 22.90
C LEU A 231 -15.52 4.76 21.99
N LYS A 232 -16.45 5.71 21.98
CA LYS A 232 -17.61 5.64 21.09
C LYS A 232 -17.11 5.72 19.66
N ASP A 233 -17.09 4.57 19.02
CA ASP A 233 -16.81 4.35 17.61
C ASP A 233 -17.68 5.31 16.80
N THR A 234 -17.10 6.39 16.29
CA THR A 234 -17.84 7.39 15.52
C THR A 234 -18.02 6.84 14.11
N PRO A 235 -19.24 6.84 13.54
CA PRO A 235 -19.45 6.34 12.18
C PRO A 235 -18.47 6.97 11.20
N CYS A 236 -17.87 6.14 10.34
CA CYS A 236 -17.00 6.57 9.26
C CYS A 236 -17.72 7.64 8.43
N PRO A 237 -17.26 8.91 8.37
CA PRO A 237 -17.92 9.91 7.54
C PRO A 237 -17.73 9.52 6.07
N ARG A 238 -18.77 8.91 5.48
CA ARG A 238 -18.70 8.25 4.18
C ARG A 238 -18.11 9.13 3.08
N ASP A 239 -18.48 10.40 3.03
CA ASP A 239 -17.96 11.34 2.05
C ASP A 239 -16.45 11.57 2.21
N MET A 240 -15.98 11.62 3.46
CA MET A 240 -14.56 11.70 3.78
C MET A 240 -13.86 10.41 3.34
N PHE A 241 -14.41 9.23 3.65
CA PHE A 241 -13.83 7.96 3.24
C PHE A 241 -13.73 7.81 1.73
N LYS A 242 -14.84 8.02 0.98
CA LYS A 242 -14.83 7.95 -0.49
C LYS A 242 -13.91 8.98 -1.11
N LYS A 243 -13.85 10.20 -0.56
CA LYS A 243 -12.91 11.23 -1.02
C LYS A 243 -11.48 10.75 -0.86
N TYR A 244 -11.06 10.35 0.34
CA TYR A 244 -9.67 9.93 0.57
C TYR A 244 -9.33 8.60 -0.12
N PHE A 245 -10.30 7.69 -0.29
CA PHE A 245 -10.12 6.50 -1.12
C PHE A 245 -9.80 6.89 -2.55
N THR A 246 -10.55 7.85 -3.10
CA THR A 246 -10.32 8.34 -4.46
C THR A 246 -8.98 9.07 -4.57
N LEU A 247 -8.56 9.86 -3.57
CA LEU A 247 -7.24 10.52 -3.58
C LEU A 247 -6.07 9.52 -3.53
N VAL A 248 -6.18 8.48 -2.68
CA VAL A 248 -5.19 7.39 -2.62
C VAL A 248 -5.13 6.66 -3.97
N LEU A 249 -6.29 6.38 -4.58
CA LEU A 249 -6.37 5.76 -5.90
C LEU A 249 -5.75 6.65 -6.99
N GLN A 250 -5.98 7.98 -6.97
CA GLN A 250 -5.32 8.89 -7.91
C GLN A 250 -3.79 8.81 -7.77
N GLY A 251 -3.27 8.72 -6.55
CA GLY A 251 -1.84 8.54 -6.29
C GLY A 251 -1.31 7.27 -6.96
N LEU A 252 -2.01 6.15 -6.77
CA LEU A 252 -1.71 4.86 -7.39
C LEU A 252 -1.73 4.95 -8.92
N LEU A 253 -2.80 5.50 -9.51
CA LEU A 253 -3.00 5.57 -10.97
C LEU A 253 -1.98 6.50 -11.65
N ARG A 254 -1.68 7.65 -11.04
CA ARG A 254 -0.70 8.61 -11.59
C ARG A 254 0.71 8.05 -11.51
N SER A 255 1.06 7.42 -10.39
CA SER A 255 2.41 6.90 -10.18
C SER A 255 2.69 5.66 -11.02
N SER A 256 1.72 4.75 -11.16
CA SER A 256 1.87 3.54 -11.99
C SER A 256 2.14 3.84 -13.47
N ARG A 257 1.54 4.91 -14.01
CA ARG A 257 1.76 5.34 -15.41
C ARG A 257 2.92 6.32 -15.60
N LEU A 258 3.72 6.59 -14.56
CA LEU A 258 4.87 7.49 -14.66
C LEU A 258 5.82 7.02 -15.77
N THR A 259 6.23 7.95 -16.63
CA THR A 259 7.31 7.75 -17.58
C THR A 259 8.35 8.85 -17.35
N SER A 260 9.56 8.50 -16.94
CA SER A 260 10.63 9.48 -16.64
C SER A 260 12.03 8.89 -16.84
N THR A 261 13.08 9.70 -16.70
CA THR A 261 14.46 9.21 -16.75
C THR A 261 14.79 8.34 -15.53
N LYS A 262 15.71 7.39 -15.68
CA LYS A 262 16.16 6.49 -14.58
C LYS A 262 16.52 7.24 -13.29
N LYS A 263 17.19 8.39 -13.42
CA LYS A 263 17.65 9.21 -12.29
C LYS A 263 16.49 9.90 -11.55
N ALA A 264 15.46 10.34 -12.27
CA ALA A 264 14.33 11.04 -11.67
C ALA A 264 13.23 10.09 -11.16
N PHE A 265 13.19 8.86 -11.69
CA PHE A 265 12.08 7.93 -11.51
C PHE A 265 11.68 7.72 -10.06
N HIS A 266 12.59 7.31 -9.19
CA HIS A 266 12.25 6.97 -7.80
C HIS A 266 11.61 8.14 -7.04
N LYS A 267 12.25 9.31 -7.08
CA LYS A 267 11.72 10.51 -6.40
C LYS A 267 10.34 10.90 -6.96
N LEU A 268 10.20 10.93 -8.28
CA LEU A 268 8.92 11.27 -8.92
C LEU A 268 7.83 10.23 -8.63
N PHE A 269 8.18 8.94 -8.58
CA PHE A 269 7.26 7.85 -8.28
C PHE A 269 6.63 8.02 -6.88
N THR A 270 7.45 8.38 -5.88
CA THR A 270 6.99 8.72 -4.53
C THR A 270 6.18 10.01 -4.50
N ASP A 271 6.71 11.11 -5.06
CA ASP A 271 6.09 12.43 -4.97
C ASP A 271 4.72 12.46 -5.68
N ILE A 272 4.61 11.83 -6.85
CA ILE A 272 3.36 11.79 -7.64
C ILE A 272 2.29 11.00 -6.90
N ALA A 273 2.65 9.92 -6.21
CA ALA A 273 1.70 9.13 -5.42
C ALA A 273 1.14 9.90 -4.22
N ARG A 274 1.90 10.86 -3.67
CA ARG A 274 1.48 11.71 -2.55
C ARG A 274 0.72 12.96 -2.98
N LEU A 275 0.98 13.46 -4.19
CA LEU A 275 0.47 14.75 -4.67
C LEU A 275 -1.05 14.95 -4.47
N PRO A 276 -1.94 13.97 -4.78
CA PRO A 276 -3.37 14.14 -4.53
C PRO A 276 -3.73 14.37 -3.07
N LEU A 277 -2.97 13.81 -2.12
CA LEU A 277 -3.19 14.03 -0.69
C LEU A 277 -2.60 15.37 -0.23
N PHE A 278 -1.47 15.79 -0.79
CA PHE A 278 -0.87 17.11 -0.53
C PHE A 278 -1.78 18.28 -0.91
N ASP A 279 -2.58 18.13 -1.98
CA ASP A 279 -3.59 19.13 -2.37
C ASP A 279 -4.65 19.37 -1.27
N TYR A 280 -4.76 18.46 -0.29
CA TYR A 280 -5.62 18.54 0.88
C TYR A 280 -4.83 18.61 2.20
N PHE A 281 -3.56 19.01 2.14
CA PHE A 281 -2.68 19.16 3.30
C PHE A 281 -2.54 17.86 4.13
N TYR A 282 -2.61 16.71 3.45
CA TYR A 282 -2.55 15.39 4.08
C TYR A 282 -1.34 14.58 3.58
N ASP A 283 -0.81 13.69 4.42
CA ASP A 283 0.29 12.78 4.08
C ASP A 283 0.16 11.44 4.82
N TYR A 284 0.86 10.39 4.35
CA TYR A 284 0.93 9.08 5.03
C TYR A 284 2.33 8.80 5.60
N PRO A 285 2.44 8.27 6.83
CA PRO A 285 3.71 8.22 7.58
C PRO A 285 4.53 6.94 7.32
N HIS A 286 4.52 6.44 6.08
CA HIS A 286 5.35 5.30 5.64
C HIS A 286 5.87 5.54 4.21
N GLY A 287 6.76 4.68 3.71
CA GLY A 287 7.25 4.74 2.33
C GLY A 287 6.15 4.47 1.30
N THR A 288 6.32 4.95 0.08
CA THR A 288 5.36 4.71 -1.02
C THR A 288 5.60 3.37 -1.72
N SER A 289 6.82 2.85 -1.62
CA SER A 289 7.28 1.66 -2.34
C SER A 289 8.47 1.05 -1.61
N HIS A 290 8.64 -0.26 -1.77
CA HIS A 290 9.87 -0.99 -1.53
C HIS A 290 10.08 -2.06 -2.61
N GLY A 291 11.28 -2.59 -2.73
CA GLY A 291 11.58 -3.74 -3.57
C GLY A 291 10.88 -5.00 -3.06
N VAL A 292 10.50 -5.88 -3.98
CA VAL A 292 9.95 -7.20 -3.65
C VAL A 292 10.89 -8.28 -4.21
N GLY A 293 11.30 -9.21 -3.36
CA GLY A 293 12.18 -10.31 -3.75
C GLY A 293 11.46 -11.39 -4.55
N HIS A 294 12.20 -12.16 -5.34
CA HIS A 294 11.66 -13.36 -5.99
C HIS A 294 11.81 -14.56 -5.04
N SER A 295 10.69 -15.06 -4.49
CA SER A 295 10.68 -16.15 -3.50
C SER A 295 11.58 -15.85 -2.30
N ASN A 296 11.55 -14.60 -1.83
CA ASN A 296 12.45 -14.06 -0.80
C ASN A 296 11.68 -13.05 0.06
N ASN A 297 12.39 -12.20 0.80
CA ASN A 297 11.80 -11.16 1.62
C ASN A 297 10.86 -10.28 0.80
N VAL A 298 9.67 -10.03 1.37
CA VAL A 298 8.69 -9.10 0.82
C VAL A 298 9.24 -7.67 0.77
N HIS A 299 9.97 -7.27 1.81
CA HIS A 299 10.75 -6.04 1.84
C HIS A 299 12.20 -6.33 1.43
N GLU A 300 12.49 -6.13 0.15
CA GLU A 300 13.83 -6.16 -0.40
C GLU A 300 14.40 -4.73 -0.45
N ASN A 301 15.70 -4.59 -0.15
CA ASN A 301 16.35 -3.29 -0.26
C ASN A 301 16.17 -2.75 -1.69
N ASP A 302 15.60 -1.57 -1.75
CA ASP A 302 15.53 -0.73 -2.93
C ASP A 302 16.92 -0.52 -3.54
N ALA A 303 17.13 -0.99 -4.78
CA ALA A 303 18.34 -0.71 -5.55
C ALA A 303 18.35 0.72 -6.12
N PHE A 304 17.90 1.71 -5.34
CA PHE A 304 17.71 3.08 -5.80
C PHE A 304 18.88 4.02 -5.50
N ASN A 305 19.94 3.55 -4.85
CA ASN A 305 21.10 4.40 -4.52
C ASN A 305 21.76 5.06 -5.76
N ASP A 306 21.59 4.47 -6.97
CA ASP A 306 22.05 5.01 -8.26
C ASP A 306 20.89 5.34 -9.24
N GLY A 307 19.66 5.46 -8.74
CA GLY A 307 18.43 5.63 -9.55
C GLY A 307 17.70 4.32 -9.81
N ALA A 308 16.54 4.40 -10.48
CA ALA A 308 15.73 3.22 -10.76
C ALA A 308 16.40 2.29 -11.77
N GLN A 309 16.47 1.00 -11.43
CA GLN A 309 16.93 -0.06 -12.32
C GLN A 309 15.77 -0.56 -13.17
N ILE A 310 16.04 -0.99 -14.40
CA ILE A 310 15.10 -1.79 -15.20
C ILE A 310 14.93 -3.17 -14.54
N ARG A 311 13.76 -3.79 -14.67
CA ARG A 311 13.45 -5.13 -14.15
C ARG A 311 13.50 -5.23 -12.61
N ASN A 312 13.45 -4.09 -11.92
CA ASN A 312 13.17 -4.08 -10.50
C ASN A 312 11.66 -4.20 -10.26
N VAL A 313 11.28 -5.13 -9.39
CA VAL A 313 9.90 -5.32 -8.94
C VAL A 313 9.73 -4.61 -7.62
N ILE A 314 8.76 -3.69 -7.55
CA ILE A 314 8.51 -2.81 -6.42
C ILE A 314 7.02 -2.76 -6.08
N SER A 315 6.69 -2.53 -4.81
CA SER A 315 5.35 -2.13 -4.40
C SER A 315 5.06 -0.68 -4.79
N LEU A 316 3.77 -0.34 -4.84
CA LEU A 316 3.24 1.01 -4.95
C LEU A 316 2.01 1.08 -4.06
N GLU A 317 2.17 1.65 -2.87
CA GLU A 317 1.24 1.50 -1.75
C GLU A 317 0.86 2.83 -1.09
N PRO A 318 0.31 3.83 -1.81
CA PRO A 318 -0.20 5.03 -1.16
C PRO A 318 -1.29 4.70 -0.12
N GLY A 319 -1.40 5.53 0.92
CA GLY A 319 -2.40 5.35 1.96
C GLY A 319 -2.88 6.64 2.61
N ALA A 320 -3.89 6.53 3.48
CA ALA A 320 -4.40 7.61 4.32
C ALA A 320 -5.00 7.01 5.60
N TYR A 321 -4.53 7.44 6.77
CA TYR A 321 -4.89 6.83 8.06
C TYR A 321 -5.39 7.87 9.04
N PHE A 322 -6.68 7.84 9.34
CA PHE A 322 -7.33 8.75 10.28
C PHE A 322 -7.51 8.02 11.61
N PRO A 323 -6.71 8.35 12.64
CA PRO A 323 -6.83 7.74 13.96
C PRO A 323 -8.27 7.80 14.47
N ASP A 324 -8.69 6.72 15.13
CA ASP A 324 -10.03 6.55 15.71
C ASP A 324 -11.19 6.61 14.69
N LYS A 325 -10.89 6.48 13.39
CA LYS A 325 -11.90 6.47 12.31
C LYS A 325 -11.70 5.31 11.35
N PHE A 326 -10.73 5.43 10.46
CA PHE A 326 -10.47 4.47 9.38
C PHE A 326 -9.10 4.71 8.76
N GLY A 327 -8.57 3.69 8.10
CA GLY A 327 -7.45 3.80 7.19
C GLY A 327 -7.77 3.24 5.82
N ILE A 328 -7.00 3.70 4.86
CA ILE A 328 -7.06 3.33 3.45
C ILE A 328 -5.62 3.06 3.03
N ARG A 329 -5.40 1.94 2.36
CA ARG A 329 -4.20 1.68 1.57
C ARG A 329 -4.61 0.89 0.33
N ILE A 330 -4.01 1.24 -0.80
CA ILE A 330 -4.21 0.54 -2.06
C ILE A 330 -2.82 0.25 -2.60
N GLU A 331 -2.53 -1.02 -2.83
CA GLU A 331 -1.19 -1.44 -3.21
C GLU A 331 -1.17 -2.43 -4.36
N ASN A 332 -0.22 -2.20 -5.27
CA ASN A 332 0.12 -3.12 -6.33
C ASN A 332 1.64 -3.32 -6.39
N CYS A 333 2.05 -4.53 -6.73
CA CYS A 333 3.38 -4.79 -7.29
C CYS A 333 3.42 -4.37 -8.77
N VAL A 334 4.52 -3.71 -9.15
CA VAL A 334 4.83 -3.32 -10.52
C VAL A 334 6.29 -3.64 -10.84
N VAL A 335 6.60 -3.84 -12.12
CA VAL A 335 7.97 -3.99 -12.61
C VAL A 335 8.38 -2.83 -13.49
N THR A 336 9.56 -2.29 -13.21
CA THR A 336 10.17 -1.22 -14.02
C THR A 336 10.60 -1.73 -15.39
N VAL A 337 10.22 -1.02 -16.46
CA VAL A 337 10.52 -1.37 -17.85
C VAL A 337 10.99 -0.15 -18.64
N LEU A 338 11.77 -0.36 -19.69
CA LEU A 338 12.15 0.72 -20.62
C LEU A 338 10.95 1.08 -21.50
N LYS A 339 10.69 2.39 -21.65
CA LYS A 339 9.77 2.90 -22.66
C LYS A 339 10.58 3.26 -23.91
N ASN A 340 10.44 2.47 -24.98
CA ASN A 340 11.19 2.71 -26.22
C ASN A 340 10.55 3.86 -27.00
N ILE A 341 11.12 5.06 -26.85
CA ILE A 341 10.86 6.23 -27.70
C ILE A 341 12.20 6.57 -28.35
N GLU A 342 12.18 6.83 -29.66
CA GLU A 342 13.26 6.82 -30.65
C GLU A 342 14.63 7.44 -30.29
N ASN A 343 14.89 8.01 -29.11
CA ASN A 343 16.24 8.39 -28.69
C ASN A 343 16.47 8.65 -27.18
N ASP A 344 15.65 8.18 -26.22
CA ASP A 344 15.94 8.42 -24.79
C ASP A 344 15.53 7.28 -23.83
N ASN A 345 16.43 6.97 -22.89
CA ASN A 345 16.30 5.89 -21.88
C ASN A 345 15.31 6.22 -20.75
N PHE A 346 14.01 6.30 -21.08
CA PHE A 346 12.94 6.47 -20.10
C PHE A 346 12.51 5.13 -19.48
N LEU A 347 12.21 5.16 -18.19
CA LEU A 347 11.55 4.08 -17.46
C LEU A 347 10.07 4.38 -17.27
N THR A 348 9.29 3.32 -17.32
CA THR A 348 7.90 3.28 -16.85
C THR A 348 7.68 1.99 -16.05
N THR A 349 6.44 1.70 -15.65
CA THR A 349 6.10 0.45 -14.97
C THR A 349 5.15 -0.41 -15.79
N MET A 350 5.24 -1.71 -15.57
CA MET A 350 4.27 -2.71 -16.00
C MET A 350 3.64 -3.32 -14.75
N GLN A 351 2.32 -3.43 -14.76
CA GLN A 351 1.54 -4.02 -13.67
C GLN A 351 1.88 -5.51 -13.48
N LEU A 352 1.99 -5.95 -12.22
CA LEU A 352 2.01 -7.37 -11.87
C LEU A 352 0.76 -7.79 -11.10
N THR A 353 0.22 -6.95 -10.21
CA THR A 353 -0.96 -7.28 -9.41
C THR A 353 -2.27 -7.20 -10.20
N PHE A 354 -3.10 -8.25 -10.14
CA PHE A 354 -4.42 -8.29 -10.79
C PHE A 354 -5.53 -8.58 -9.77
N VAL A 355 -5.95 -7.58 -8.99
CA VAL A 355 -7.02 -7.75 -7.98
C VAL A 355 -8.03 -6.61 -8.12
N PRO A 356 -9.35 -6.86 -8.22
CA PRO A 356 -10.33 -5.80 -8.42
C PRO A 356 -10.24 -4.73 -7.32
N LEU A 357 -10.41 -3.48 -7.72
CA LEU A 357 -10.57 -2.33 -6.82
C LEU A 357 -12.07 -2.14 -6.59
N GLN A 358 -12.47 -1.81 -5.36
CA GLN A 358 -13.91 -1.62 -5.10
C GLN A 358 -14.42 -0.35 -5.76
N ARG A 359 -15.18 -0.55 -6.85
CA ARG A 359 -15.59 0.52 -7.76
C ARG A 359 -16.52 1.54 -7.12
N ASP A 360 -17.36 1.08 -6.21
CA ASP A 360 -18.38 1.91 -5.54
C ASP A 360 -17.80 2.97 -4.59
N LEU A 361 -16.53 2.83 -4.19
CA LEU A 361 -15.82 3.78 -3.35
C LEU A 361 -15.27 4.99 -4.12
N ILE A 362 -15.26 4.92 -5.45
CA ILE A 362 -14.64 5.92 -6.31
C ILE A 362 -15.62 7.07 -6.58
N ILE A 363 -15.19 8.30 -6.31
CA ILE A 363 -15.89 9.51 -6.74
C ILE A 363 -15.45 9.82 -8.17
N LYS A 364 -16.20 9.32 -9.16
CA LYS A 364 -15.85 9.38 -10.60
C LYS A 364 -15.48 10.77 -11.10
N ASN A 365 -16.15 11.82 -10.60
CA ASN A 365 -15.92 13.21 -10.99
C ASN A 365 -14.63 13.81 -10.43
N MET A 366 -13.96 13.14 -9.48
CA MET A 366 -12.62 13.52 -9.04
C MET A 366 -11.52 12.98 -9.94
N LEU A 367 -11.82 11.97 -10.78
CA LEU A 367 -10.85 11.40 -11.71
C LEU A 367 -10.77 12.23 -13.00
N ASP A 368 -9.56 12.58 -13.40
CA ASP A 368 -9.30 13.13 -14.73
C ASP A 368 -9.43 12.05 -15.82
N GLN A 369 -9.46 12.48 -17.08
CA GLN A 369 -9.62 11.56 -18.21
C GLN A 369 -8.52 10.50 -18.28
N LYS A 370 -7.27 10.85 -17.96
CA LYS A 370 -6.14 9.93 -18.01
C LYS A 370 -6.20 8.91 -16.87
N GLU A 371 -6.63 9.32 -15.69
CA GLU A 371 -6.88 8.45 -14.54
C GLU A 371 -7.99 7.45 -14.85
N LYS A 372 -9.10 7.90 -15.46
CA LYS A 372 -10.17 7.00 -15.93
C LYS A 372 -9.65 6.00 -16.95
N GLU A 373 -8.87 6.43 -17.94
CA GLU A 373 -8.25 5.54 -18.94
C GLU A 373 -7.34 4.50 -18.28
N THR A 374 -6.46 4.91 -17.37
CA THR A 374 -5.55 4.01 -16.66
C THR A 374 -6.31 3.03 -15.77
N LEU A 375 -7.36 3.46 -15.07
CA LEU A 375 -8.20 2.57 -14.28
C LEU A 375 -8.98 1.59 -15.15
N ASN A 376 -9.51 2.04 -16.29
CA ASN A 376 -10.22 1.17 -17.22
C ASN A 376 -9.27 0.14 -17.86
N GLU A 377 -8.02 0.50 -18.14
CA GLU A 377 -6.98 -0.44 -18.57
C GLU A 377 -6.65 -1.45 -17.48
N TYR A 378 -6.44 -0.99 -16.25
CA TYR A 378 -6.24 -1.86 -15.09
C TYR A 378 -7.40 -2.87 -14.94
N ASN A 379 -8.64 -2.39 -14.99
CA ASN A 379 -9.85 -3.21 -14.87
C ASN A 379 -9.98 -4.25 -15.99
N ARG A 380 -9.69 -3.88 -17.25
CA ARG A 380 -9.66 -4.83 -18.37
C ARG A 380 -8.62 -5.92 -18.12
N ASN A 381 -7.40 -5.54 -17.73
CA ASN A 381 -6.35 -6.52 -17.42
C ASN A 381 -6.77 -7.47 -16.29
N VAL A 382 -7.36 -6.96 -15.20
CA VAL A 382 -7.88 -7.81 -14.12
C VAL A 382 -8.91 -8.80 -14.66
N TYR A 383 -9.89 -8.35 -15.45
CA TYR A 383 -10.89 -9.26 -16.01
C TYR A 383 -10.26 -10.30 -16.95
N ASP A 384 -9.41 -9.87 -17.89
CA ASP A 384 -8.84 -10.71 -18.93
C ASP A 384 -7.94 -11.81 -18.36
N PHE A 385 -7.11 -11.50 -17.35
CA PHE A 385 -6.24 -12.48 -16.71
C PHE A 385 -6.99 -13.47 -15.83
N LEU A 386 -8.07 -13.04 -15.17
CA LEU A 386 -8.72 -13.85 -14.13
C LEU A 386 -9.92 -14.65 -14.60
N ASN A 387 -10.71 -14.14 -15.57
CA ASN A 387 -12.06 -14.67 -15.85
C ASN A 387 -12.08 -16.19 -16.13
N GLN A 388 -11.05 -16.73 -16.78
CA GLN A 388 -10.98 -18.15 -17.15
C GLN A 388 -10.86 -19.09 -15.95
N TYR A 389 -10.45 -18.58 -14.78
CA TYR A 389 -10.26 -19.35 -13.54
C TYR A 389 -11.44 -19.21 -12.56
N LEU A 390 -12.51 -18.52 -12.98
CA LEU A 390 -13.67 -18.21 -12.16
C LEU A 390 -14.90 -19.00 -12.60
N THR A 391 -15.78 -19.30 -11.64
CA THR A 391 -17.12 -19.83 -11.92
C THR A 391 -17.95 -18.79 -12.66
N ASN A 392 -19.11 -19.18 -13.20
CA ASN A 392 -19.98 -18.23 -13.91
C ASN A 392 -20.45 -17.09 -13.00
N GLU A 393 -20.82 -17.38 -11.75
CA GLU A 393 -21.27 -16.34 -10.80
C GLU A 393 -20.14 -15.39 -10.40
N GLU A 394 -18.94 -15.93 -10.13
CA GLU A 394 -17.75 -15.14 -9.81
C GLU A 394 -17.33 -14.25 -10.98
N ARG A 395 -17.47 -14.74 -12.21
CA ARG A 395 -17.11 -14.02 -13.43
C ARG A 395 -18.06 -12.86 -13.73
N GLU A 396 -19.37 -13.07 -13.58
CA GLU A 396 -20.34 -11.98 -13.72
C GLU A 396 -20.15 -10.93 -12.63
N TRP A 397 -19.86 -11.34 -11.39
CA TRP A 397 -19.50 -10.39 -10.34
C TRP A 397 -18.22 -9.61 -10.68
N LEU A 398 -17.15 -10.29 -11.10
CA LEU A 398 -15.92 -9.60 -11.48
C LEU A 398 -16.15 -8.61 -12.61
N LYS A 399 -16.97 -8.97 -13.61
CA LYS A 399 -17.35 -8.09 -14.72
C LYS A 399 -18.00 -6.79 -14.24
N GLU A 400 -18.85 -6.85 -13.22
CA GLU A 400 -19.46 -5.67 -12.58
C GLU A 400 -18.42 -4.81 -11.85
N GLU A 401 -17.54 -5.43 -11.08
CA GLU A 401 -16.48 -4.71 -10.34
C GLU A 401 -15.44 -4.07 -11.28
N THR A 402 -15.18 -4.69 -12.43
CA THR A 402 -14.24 -4.20 -13.45
C THR A 402 -14.92 -3.44 -14.59
N ALA A 403 -16.20 -3.09 -14.46
CA ALA A 403 -16.88 -2.36 -15.52
C ALA A 403 -16.32 -0.94 -15.68
N ILE A 404 -16.35 -0.46 -16.93
CA ILE A 404 -15.79 0.84 -17.34
C ILE A 404 -16.34 1.98 -16.46
N ILE A 405 -15.45 2.90 -16.10
CA ILE A 405 -15.78 4.18 -15.48
C ILE A 405 -15.78 5.26 -16.58
N GLU A 406 -16.95 5.89 -16.74
CA GLU A 406 -17.18 7.01 -17.65
C GLU A 406 -16.77 8.37 -17.07
#